data_AF-A0A172XD85-F1
#
_entry.id   AF-A0A172XD85-F1
#
_cell.length_a   1.000
_cell.length_b   1.000
_cell.length_c   1.000
_cell.angle_alpha   90.00
_cell.angle_beta   90.00
_cell.angle_gamma   90.00
#
_symmetry.space_group_name_H-M   'P 1'
#
loop_
_entity.id
_entity.type
_entity.pdbx_description
1 polymer ?
#
loop_
_entity_poly.entity_id
_entity_poly.type
_entity_poly.pdbx_seq_one_letter_code
_entity_poly.pdbx_strand_id
1 'polypeptide(L)'
;MGLAQPVITQQMVISELTKAGINRDIAIDLSYRYYKNELTYKDIEYLETTFNLKLEKVEATLQTEIQRVETTLKSDIRDLDNKIDTVRSELKSDIKDLDNKIDTVRSELKSDIKDLDNKIDTVRGELKSDIKDLDNKIDAVRGELKSDIKDLDNKIDAVRGELKSDIKDLDNKIDAVEDNLNNKIDTKFNELDTKIDTKFNELDTKIDNVRNEVSLVRKDMEINRVELDSKLDKTASEFKSTLRLHGWMFGTIITLNIGIFLTLMSIVYSLLNK
;
A
#
# COMPACT_ATOMS: atom_id res chain seq x y z
N MET A 1 -38.26 -1.96 -149.96
CA MET A 1 -39.56 -1.75 -150.63
C MET A 1 -40.60 -1.52 -149.54
N GLY A 2 -40.71 -0.28 -149.04
CA GLY A 2 -41.80 0.09 -148.15
C GLY A 2 -43.03 0.34 -149.01
N LEU A 3 -44.06 -0.49 -148.86
CA LEU A 3 -45.33 -0.35 -149.57
C LEU A 3 -45.83 1.09 -149.39
N ALA A 4 -46.20 1.75 -150.48
CA ALA A 4 -46.80 3.08 -150.43
C ALA A 4 -47.99 3.02 -149.47
N GLN A 5 -47.87 3.64 -148.30
CA GLN A 5 -48.99 3.72 -147.37
C GLN A 5 -50.11 4.45 -148.12
N PRO A 6 -51.31 3.86 -148.22
CA PRO A 6 -52.41 4.54 -148.88
C PRO A 6 -52.59 5.87 -148.17
N VAL A 7 -52.47 6.98 -148.93
CA VAL A 7 -52.75 8.32 -148.42
C VAL A 7 -54.24 8.32 -148.11
N ILE A 8 -54.57 8.07 -146.84
CA ILE A 8 -55.94 8.16 -146.35
C ILE A 8 -56.30 9.62 -146.56
N THR A 9 -57.18 9.91 -147.53
CA THR A 9 -57.67 11.27 -147.83
C THR A 9 -58.83 11.62 -146.91
N GLN A 10 -59.11 12.92 -146.71
CA GLN A 10 -60.23 13.36 -145.86
C GLN A 10 -61.54 12.71 -146.33
N GLN A 11 -61.75 12.64 -147.65
CA GLN A 11 -62.91 12.00 -148.26
C GLN A 11 -63.02 10.50 -147.95
N MET A 12 -61.89 9.80 -147.84
CA MET A 12 -61.86 8.39 -147.44
C MET A 12 -62.30 8.24 -145.98
N VAL A 13 -61.82 9.12 -145.09
CA VAL A 13 -62.26 9.13 -143.68
C VAL A 13 -63.74 9.47 -143.56
N ILE A 14 -64.26 10.45 -144.33
CA ILE A 14 -65.70 10.77 -144.38
C ILE A 14 -66.50 9.55 -144.82
N SER A 15 -66.07 8.90 -145.91
CA SER A 15 -66.74 7.72 -146.46
C SER A 15 -66.82 6.61 -145.41
N GLU A 16 -65.71 6.31 -144.73
CA GLU A 16 -65.67 5.24 -143.72
C GLU A 16 -66.46 5.59 -142.45
N LEU A 17 -66.39 6.84 -141.96
CA LEU A 17 -67.19 7.28 -140.81
C LEU A 17 -68.70 7.26 -141.14
N THR A 18 -69.10 7.67 -142.35
CA THR A 18 -70.51 7.64 -142.78
C THR A 18 -71.00 6.19 -142.96
N LYS A 19 -70.15 5.30 -143.49
CA LYS A 19 -70.44 3.85 -143.56
C LYS A 19 -70.58 3.21 -142.18
N ALA A 20 -69.83 3.69 -141.19
CA ALA A 20 -69.95 3.27 -139.80
C ALA A 20 -71.23 3.78 -139.11
N GLY A 21 -72.14 4.43 -139.84
CA GLY A 21 -73.41 4.92 -139.33
C GLY A 21 -73.33 6.29 -138.64
N ILE A 22 -72.17 6.96 -138.67
CA ILE A 22 -72.04 8.32 -138.16
C ILE A 22 -72.74 9.26 -139.13
N ASN A 23 -73.57 10.16 -138.59
CA ASN A 23 -74.25 11.18 -139.37
C ASN A 23 -73.24 11.93 -140.27
N ARG A 24 -73.58 12.12 -141.55
CA ARG A 24 -72.66 12.64 -142.57
C ARG A 24 -72.03 13.97 -142.20
N ASP A 25 -72.78 14.87 -141.54
CA ASP A 25 -72.26 16.17 -141.13
C ASP A 25 -71.24 16.02 -139.98
N ILE A 26 -71.49 15.07 -139.06
CA ILE A 26 -70.55 14.71 -137.98
C ILE A 26 -69.33 13.96 -138.54
N ALA A 27 -69.50 13.12 -139.55
CA ALA A 27 -68.43 12.41 -140.24
C ALA A 27 -67.51 13.37 -141.02
N ILE A 28 -68.08 14.41 -141.64
CA ILE A 28 -67.32 15.50 -142.30
C ILE A 28 -66.47 16.23 -141.26
N ASP A 29 -67.07 16.66 -140.15
CA ASP A 29 -66.37 17.36 -139.06
C ASP A 29 -65.28 16.49 -138.41
N LEU A 30 -65.56 15.22 -138.08
CA LEU A 30 -64.59 14.29 -137.50
C LEU A 30 -63.45 13.94 -138.48
N SER A 31 -63.74 13.78 -139.77
CA SER A 31 -62.70 13.55 -140.78
C SER A 31 -61.78 14.75 -140.94
N TYR A 32 -62.34 15.97 -140.88
CA TYR A 32 -61.60 17.21 -141.01
C TYR A 32 -60.66 17.35 -139.81
N ARG A 33 -61.19 17.09 -138.62
CA ARG A 33 -60.41 17.04 -137.37
C ARG A 33 -59.31 15.99 -137.41
N TYR A 34 -59.57 14.79 -137.93
CA TYR A 34 -58.55 13.74 -138.10
C TYR A 34 -57.46 14.16 -139.10
N TYR A 35 -57.83 14.71 -140.25
CA TYR A 35 -56.90 15.12 -141.31
C TYR A 35 -56.01 16.31 -140.93
N LYS A 36 -56.54 17.19 -140.07
CA LYS A 36 -55.83 18.36 -139.55
C LYS A 36 -55.10 18.07 -138.23
N ASN A 37 -55.04 16.81 -137.80
CA ASN A 37 -54.48 16.38 -136.50
C ASN A 37 -55.15 17.00 -135.26
N GLU A 38 -56.32 17.62 -135.42
CA GLU A 38 -57.04 18.27 -134.31
C GLU A 38 -57.52 17.27 -133.24
N LEU A 39 -57.61 15.98 -133.57
CA LEU A 39 -57.90 14.92 -132.59
C LEU A 39 -56.68 14.59 -131.72
N THR A 40 -55.47 14.54 -132.29
CA THR A 40 -54.20 14.24 -131.60
C THR A 40 -53.71 15.41 -130.74
N TYR A 41 -53.94 16.65 -131.17
CA TYR A 41 -53.66 17.84 -130.37
C TYR A 41 -54.52 17.87 -129.09
N LYS A 42 -55.79 17.47 -129.16
CA LYS A 42 -56.68 17.40 -127.99
C LYS A 42 -56.24 16.33 -126.97
N ASP A 43 -55.76 15.18 -127.42
CA ASP A 43 -55.26 14.14 -126.51
C ASP A 43 -53.96 14.58 -125.80
N ILE A 44 -53.07 15.28 -126.51
CA ILE A 44 -51.86 15.87 -125.92
C ILE A 44 -52.21 17.00 -124.95
N GLU A 45 -53.14 17.88 -125.32
CA GLU A 45 -53.65 18.95 -124.46
C GLU A 45 -54.31 18.37 -123.19
N TYR A 46 -55.04 17.25 -123.31
CA TYR A 46 -55.63 16.53 -122.19
C TYR A 46 -54.55 15.90 -121.27
N LEU A 47 -53.51 15.30 -121.85
CA LEU A 47 -52.38 14.76 -121.08
C LEU A 47 -51.62 15.87 -120.34
N GLU A 48 -51.33 16.97 -121.04
CA GLU A 48 -50.65 18.15 -120.47
C GLU A 48 -51.46 18.73 -119.30
N THR A 49 -52.75 18.99 -119.50
CA THR A 49 -53.64 19.46 -118.43
C THR A 49 -53.72 18.46 -117.28
N THR A 50 -53.80 17.16 -117.56
CA THR A 50 -53.83 16.12 -116.51
C THR A 50 -52.52 16.06 -115.72
N PHE A 51 -51.36 16.16 -116.39
CA PHE A 51 -50.06 16.17 -115.72
C PHE A 51 -49.85 17.43 -114.90
N ASN A 52 -50.19 18.61 -115.44
CA ASN A 52 -50.11 19.88 -114.72
C ASN A 52 -51.00 19.85 -113.46
N LEU A 53 -52.24 19.35 -113.58
CA LEU A 53 -53.13 19.18 -112.42
C LEU A 53 -52.56 18.21 -111.37
N LYS A 54 -51.92 17.11 -111.79
CA LYS A 54 -51.27 16.18 -110.85
C LYS A 54 -50.05 16.81 -110.19
N LEU A 55 -49.26 17.59 -110.94
CA LEU A 55 -48.08 18.29 -110.43
C LEU A 55 -48.47 19.34 -109.41
N GLU A 56 -49.47 20.17 -109.70
CA GLU A 56 -50.05 21.15 -108.77
C GLU A 56 -50.56 20.48 -107.49
N LYS A 57 -51.25 19.33 -107.61
CA LYS A 57 -51.70 18.57 -106.44
C LYS A 57 -50.55 18.06 -105.58
N VAL A 58 -49.49 17.54 -106.20
CA VAL A 58 -48.30 17.06 -105.48
C VAL A 58 -47.59 18.22 -104.79
N GLU A 59 -47.40 19.35 -105.48
CA GLU A 59 -46.78 20.55 -104.94
C GLU A 59 -47.58 21.10 -103.74
N ALA A 60 -48.90 21.24 -103.88
CA ALA A 60 -49.77 21.68 -102.80
C ALA A 60 -49.73 20.72 -101.59
N THR A 61 -49.67 19.41 -101.83
CA THR A 61 -49.58 18.40 -100.76
C THR A 61 -48.24 18.50 -100.03
N LEU A 62 -47.13 18.60 -100.77
CA LEU A 62 -45.79 18.77 -100.19
C LEU A 62 -45.68 20.06 -99.39
N GLN A 63 -46.19 21.17 -99.91
CA GLN A 63 -46.17 22.45 -99.23
C GLN A 63 -46.97 22.42 -97.93
N THR A 64 -48.13 21.75 -97.94
CA THR A 64 -48.95 21.53 -96.74
C THR A 64 -48.22 20.68 -95.71
N GLU A 65 -47.58 19.59 -96.14
CA GLU A 65 -46.87 18.68 -95.22
C GLU A 65 -45.61 19.31 -94.64
N ILE A 66 -44.86 20.09 -95.43
CA ILE A 66 -43.72 20.89 -94.94
C ILE A 66 -44.19 21.89 -93.90
N GLN A 67 -45.26 22.64 -94.18
CA GLN A 67 -45.83 23.58 -93.20
C GLN A 67 -46.28 22.87 -91.92
N ARG A 68 -46.90 21.69 -92.05
CA ARG A 68 -47.31 20.88 -90.90
C ARG A 68 -46.11 20.48 -90.05
N VAL A 69 -45.07 19.94 -90.66
CA VAL A 69 -43.83 19.54 -89.97
C VAL A 69 -43.14 20.73 -89.31
N GLU A 70 -43.01 21.87 -90.02
CA GLU A 70 -42.44 23.09 -89.43
C GLU A 70 -43.23 23.57 -88.22
N THR A 71 -44.56 23.52 -88.29
CA THR A 71 -45.43 23.97 -87.20
C THR A 71 -45.30 23.03 -86.00
N THR A 72 -45.27 21.71 -86.22
CA THR A 72 -45.07 20.72 -85.17
C THR A 72 -43.68 20.87 -84.52
N LEU A 73 -42.61 20.95 -85.31
CA LEU A 73 -41.25 21.12 -84.77
C LEU A 73 -41.09 22.42 -83.97
N LYS A 74 -41.69 23.53 -84.43
CA LYS A 74 -41.70 24.79 -83.68
C LYS A 74 -42.43 24.65 -82.34
N SER A 75 -43.51 23.87 -82.30
CA SER A 75 -44.23 23.58 -81.06
C SER A 75 -43.37 22.73 -80.11
N ASP A 76 -42.80 21.64 -80.60
CA ASP A 76 -41.97 20.73 -79.80
C ASP A 76 -40.74 21.42 -79.21
N ILE A 77 -40.08 22.29 -80.01
CA ILE A 77 -38.95 23.11 -79.54
C ILE A 77 -39.40 24.03 -78.40
N ARG A 78 -40.54 24.71 -78.56
CA ARG A 78 -41.08 25.60 -77.51
C ARG A 78 -41.41 24.81 -76.24
N ASP A 79 -41.97 23.62 -76.36
CA ASP A 79 -42.30 22.79 -75.20
C ASP A 79 -41.05 22.27 -74.49
N LEU A 80 -39.99 21.92 -75.24
CA LEU A 80 -38.70 21.55 -74.67
C LEU A 80 -38.02 22.73 -73.97
N ASP A 81 -38.02 23.92 -74.58
CA ASP A 81 -37.47 25.14 -73.97
C ASP A 81 -38.19 25.44 -72.65
N ASN A 82 -39.52 25.38 -72.63
CA ASN A 82 -40.31 25.56 -71.40
C ASN A 82 -39.94 24.52 -70.33
N LYS A 83 -39.82 23.24 -70.69
CA LYS A 83 -39.40 22.17 -69.75
C LYS A 83 -37.99 22.40 -69.20
N ILE A 84 -37.06 22.82 -70.06
CA ILE A 84 -35.68 23.14 -69.66
C ILE A 84 -35.67 24.31 -68.67
N ASP A 85 -36.44 25.36 -68.94
CA ASP A 85 -36.53 26.51 -68.05
C ASP A 85 -37.16 26.17 -66.70
N THR A 86 -38.19 25.32 -66.68
CA THR A 86 -38.76 24.79 -65.43
C THR A 86 -37.72 24.02 -64.63
N VAL A 87 -37.05 23.04 -65.23
CA VAL A 87 -36.03 22.22 -64.54
C VAL A 87 -34.86 23.08 -64.04
N ARG A 88 -34.42 24.06 -64.82
CA ARG A 88 -33.38 25.01 -64.39
C ARG A 88 -33.81 25.83 -63.18
N SER A 89 -35.06 26.29 -63.17
CA SER A 89 -35.60 27.06 -62.05
C SER A 89 -35.71 26.22 -60.78
N GLU A 90 -36.20 24.98 -60.90
CA GLU A 90 -36.30 24.03 -59.78
C GLU A 90 -34.92 23.71 -59.20
N LEU A 91 -33.95 23.31 -60.05
CA LEU A 91 -32.58 23.03 -59.62
C LEU A 91 -31.91 24.24 -58.95
N LYS A 92 -32.15 25.45 -59.45
CA LYS A 92 -31.64 26.68 -58.84
C LYS A 92 -32.23 26.92 -57.45
N SER A 93 -33.51 26.58 -57.26
CA SER A 93 -34.17 26.64 -55.96
C SER A 93 -33.58 25.60 -55.00
N ASP A 94 -33.45 24.35 -55.44
CA ASP A 94 -32.92 23.26 -54.62
C ASP A 94 -31.48 23.52 -54.17
N ILE A 95 -30.63 24.04 -55.06
CA ILE A 95 -29.26 24.44 -54.73
C ILE A 95 -29.26 25.52 -53.65
N LYS A 96 -30.11 26.54 -53.78
CA LYS A 96 -30.21 27.62 -52.80
C LYS A 96 -30.68 27.09 -51.44
N ASP A 97 -31.63 26.17 -51.42
CA ASP A 97 -32.12 25.58 -50.17
C ASP A 97 -31.08 24.69 -49.51
N LEU A 98 -30.28 23.94 -50.28
CA LEU A 98 -29.14 23.18 -49.78
C LEU A 98 -28.05 24.09 -49.20
N ASP A 99 -27.71 25.18 -49.88
CA ASP A 99 -26.74 26.16 -49.38
C ASP A 99 -27.19 26.74 -48.04
N ASN A 100 -28.46 27.14 -47.92
CA ASN A 100 -29.04 27.64 -46.66
C ASN A 100 -29.00 26.59 -45.53
N LYS A 101 -29.28 25.31 -45.84
CA LYS A 101 -29.20 24.21 -44.87
C LYS A 101 -27.77 23.98 -44.42
N ILE A 102 -26.81 24.00 -45.35
CA ILE A 102 -25.38 23.84 -45.06
C ILE A 102 -24.90 24.98 -44.15
N ASP A 103 -25.28 26.22 -44.44
CA ASP A 103 -24.87 27.37 -43.63
C ASP A 103 -25.47 27.33 -42.23
N THR A 104 -26.73 26.91 -42.10
CA THR A 104 -27.38 26.68 -40.80
C THR A 104 -26.61 25.64 -39.98
N VAL A 105 -26.38 24.45 -40.54
CA VAL A 105 -25.66 23.37 -39.86
C VAL A 105 -24.23 23.78 -39.48
N ARG A 106 -23.53 24.50 -40.35
CA ARG A 106 -22.19 25.03 -40.04
C ARG A 106 -22.21 26.01 -38.87
N SER A 107 -23.22 26.87 -38.82
CA SER A 107 -23.38 27.84 -37.73
C SER A 107 -23.67 27.15 -36.40
N GLU A 108 -24.58 26.16 -36.40
CA GLU A 108 -24.92 25.36 -35.21
C GLU A 108 -23.70 24.60 -34.70
N LEU A 109 -22.99 23.85 -35.56
CA LEU A 109 -21.78 23.12 -35.18
C LEU A 109 -20.69 24.05 -34.63
N LYS A 110 -20.54 25.25 -35.20
CA LYS A 110 -19.57 26.24 -34.68
C LYS A 110 -19.96 26.73 -33.29
N SER A 111 -21.25 26.88 -33.01
CA SER A 111 -21.75 27.23 -31.68
C SER A 111 -21.49 26.10 -30.68
N ASP A 112 -21.85 24.86 -31.04
CA ASP A 112 -21.67 23.68 -30.19
C ASP A 112 -20.20 23.44 -29.82
N ILE A 113 -19.28 23.60 -30.79
CA ILE A 113 -17.83 23.49 -30.55
C ILE A 113 -17.39 24.55 -29.53
N LYS A 114 -17.83 25.80 -29.70
CA LYS A 114 -17.49 26.89 -28.77
C LYS A 114 -18.02 26.63 -27.36
N ASP A 115 -19.23 26.10 -27.25
CA ASP A 115 -19.83 25.78 -25.95
C ASP A 115 -19.12 24.60 -25.27
N LEU A 116 -18.69 23.60 -26.04
CA LEU A 116 -17.85 22.51 -25.54
C LEU A 116 -16.48 23.00 -25.06
N ASP A 117 -15.82 23.87 -25.83
CA ASP A 117 -14.55 24.47 -25.43
C ASP A 117 -14.69 25.24 -24.10
N ASN A 118 -15.72 26.06 -23.96
CA ASN A 118 -16.00 26.79 -22.72
C ASN A 118 -16.27 25.85 -21.52
N LYS A 119 -17.00 24.74 -21.74
CA LYS A 119 -17.24 23.73 -20.70
C LYS A 119 -15.94 23.03 -20.30
N ILE A 120 -15.10 22.68 -21.28
CA ILE A 120 -13.80 22.06 -21.03
C ILE A 120 -12.90 23.00 -20.23
N ASP A 121 -12.85 24.28 -20.57
CA ASP A 121 -12.04 25.27 -19.85
C ASP A 121 -12.53 25.49 -18.42
N THR A 122 -13.85 25.52 -18.21
CA THR A 122 -14.45 25.57 -16.87
C THR A 122 -14.02 24.37 -16.03
N VAL A 123 -14.22 23.15 -16.53
CA VAL A 123 -13.86 21.91 -15.81
C VAL A 123 -12.36 21.84 -15.52
N ARG A 124 -11.51 22.25 -16.47
CA ARG A 124 -10.05 22.34 -16.24
C ARG A 124 -9.69 23.34 -15.14
N GLY A 125 -10.39 24.47 -15.09
CA GLY A 125 -10.21 25.49 -14.05
C GLY A 125 -10.59 24.96 -12.67
N GLU A 126 -11.76 24.33 -12.55
CA GLU A 126 -12.25 23.70 -11.31
C GLU A 126 -11.28 22.62 -10.81
N LEU A 127 -10.89 21.68 -11.67
CA LEU A 127 -9.93 20.62 -11.30
C LEU A 127 -8.58 21.18 -10.85
N LYS A 128 -8.09 22.26 -11.49
CA LYS A 128 -6.85 22.91 -11.08
C LYS A 128 -6.97 23.55 -9.70
N SER A 129 -8.14 24.10 -9.36
CA SER A 129 -8.42 24.64 -8.03
C SER A 129 -8.46 23.53 -6.98
N ASP A 130 -9.20 22.45 -7.27
CA ASP A 130 -9.34 21.30 -6.36
C ASP A 130 -7.99 20.65 -6.04
N ILE A 131 -7.13 20.48 -7.06
CA ILE A 131 -5.77 19.96 -6.87
C ILE A 131 -4.97 20.86 -5.93
N LYS A 132 -5.02 22.18 -6.13
CA LYS A 132 -4.31 23.15 -5.28
C LYS A 132 -4.82 23.11 -3.83
N ASP A 133 -6.13 22.97 -3.63
CA ASP A 133 -6.72 22.89 -2.30
C ASP A 133 -6.34 21.59 -1.59
N LEU A 134 -6.25 20.48 -2.32
CA LEU A 134 -5.74 19.21 -1.79
C LEU A 134 -4.26 19.30 -1.41
N ASP A 135 -3.42 19.90 -2.24
CA ASP A 135 -2.00 20.11 -1.93
C ASP A 135 -1.84 20.93 -0.65
N ASN A 136 -2.60 22.03 -0.50
CA ASN A 136 -2.59 22.84 0.72
C ASN A 136 -3.03 22.05 1.96
N LYS A 137 -4.07 21.22 1.84
CA LYS A 137 -4.53 20.36 2.96
C LYS A 137 -3.48 19.32 3.33
N ILE A 138 -2.81 18.72 2.35
CA ILE A 138 -1.74 17.75 2.58
C ILE A 138 -0.57 18.41 3.32
N ASP A 139 -0.16 19.61 2.91
CA ASP A 139 0.93 20.33 3.55
C ASP A 139 0.58 20.76 4.98
N ALA A 140 -0.65 21.17 5.23
CA ALA A 140 -1.14 21.46 6.58
C ALA A 140 -1.06 20.23 7.50
N VAL A 141 -1.61 19.09 7.07
CA VAL A 141 -1.59 17.83 7.84
C VAL A 141 -0.16 17.36 8.09
N ARG A 142 0.72 17.47 7.09
CA ARG A 142 2.16 17.15 7.26
C ARG A 142 2.83 18.04 8.31
N GLY A 143 2.47 19.33 8.33
CA GLY A 143 2.95 20.29 9.31
C GLY A 143 2.52 19.93 10.73
N GLU A 144 1.23 19.65 10.93
CA GLU A 144 0.65 19.23 12.21
C GLU A 144 1.32 17.95 12.72
N LEU A 145 1.41 16.90 11.88
CA LEU A 145 2.01 15.63 12.27
C LEU A 145 3.49 15.78 12.65
N LYS A 146 4.23 16.66 11.96
CA LYS A 146 5.63 16.96 12.31
C LYS A 146 5.74 17.64 13.67
N SER A 147 4.79 18.51 14.02
CA SER A 147 4.73 19.14 15.34
C SER A 147 4.42 18.10 16.43
N ASP A 148 3.41 17.26 16.21
CA ASP A 148 3.01 16.23 17.16
C ASP A 148 4.14 15.23 17.46
N ILE A 149 4.88 14.81 16.43
CA ILE A 149 6.06 13.94 16.59
C ILE A 149 7.12 14.63 17.46
N LYS A 150 7.41 15.91 17.21
CA LYS A 150 8.39 16.67 17.99
C LYS A 150 7.96 16.81 19.45
N ASP A 151 6.68 17.04 19.71
CA ASP A 151 6.15 17.16 21.06
C ASP A 151 6.20 15.81 21.80
N LEU A 152 5.94 14.71 21.11
CA LEU A 152 6.13 13.35 21.64
C LEU A 152 7.59 13.05 21.97
N ASP A 153 8.53 13.39 21.08
CA ASP A 153 9.97 13.23 21.33
C ASP A 153 10.40 14.01 22.58
N ASN A 154 9.97 15.26 22.72
CA ASN A 154 10.25 16.08 23.90
C ASN A 154 9.68 15.46 25.19
N LYS A 155 8.45 14.91 25.15
CA LYS A 155 7.85 14.22 26.31
C LYS A 155 8.62 12.95 26.67
N ILE A 156 9.05 12.19 25.68
CA ILE A 156 9.86 10.97 25.90
C ILE A 156 11.19 11.33 26.56
N ASP A 157 11.86 12.38 26.09
CA ASP A 157 13.13 12.83 26.66
C ASP A 157 12.97 13.36 28.08
N ALA A 158 11.89 14.08 28.37
CA ALA A 158 11.56 14.52 29.73
C ALA A 158 11.36 13.33 30.68
N VAL A 159 10.53 12.36 30.31
CA VAL A 159 10.28 11.14 31.12
C VAL A 159 11.57 10.33 31.32
N ARG A 160 12.41 10.20 30.28
CA ARG A 160 13.72 9.55 30.41
C ARG A 160 14.63 10.28 31.40
N GLY A 161 14.60 11.61 31.39
CA GLY A 161 15.34 12.46 32.32
C GLY A 161 14.89 12.25 33.77
N GLU A 162 13.58 12.29 34.02
CA GLU A 162 12.97 12.04 35.32
C GLU A 162 13.33 10.65 35.85
N LEU A 163 13.12 9.60 35.05
CA LEU A 163 13.43 8.22 35.44
C LEU A 163 14.92 8.03 35.78
N LYS A 164 15.81 8.68 35.03
CA LYS A 164 17.25 8.66 35.33
C LYS A 164 17.57 9.33 36.68
N SER A 165 16.86 10.40 37.02
CA SER A 165 16.99 11.05 38.34
C SER A 165 16.48 10.15 39.45
N ASP A 166 15.30 9.56 39.27
CA ASP A 166 14.71 8.65 40.26
C ASP A 166 15.61 7.43 40.54
N ILE A 167 16.20 6.84 39.50
CA ILE A 167 17.17 5.74 39.63
C ILE A 167 18.37 6.19 40.47
N LYS A 168 18.94 7.36 40.17
CA LYS A 168 20.09 7.90 40.92
C LYS A 168 19.73 8.15 42.40
N ASP A 169 18.54 8.66 42.66
CA ASP A 169 18.07 8.90 44.03
C ASP A 169 17.83 7.60 44.80
N LEU A 170 17.38 6.55 44.11
CA LEU A 170 17.27 5.20 44.68
C LEU A 170 18.66 4.60 44.97
N ASP A 171 19.62 4.71 44.05
CA ASP A 171 21.00 4.25 44.26
C ASP A 171 21.60 4.92 45.51
N ASN A 172 21.49 6.24 45.62
CA ASN A 172 21.99 6.98 46.79
C ASN A 172 21.31 6.53 48.11
N LYS A 173 20.02 6.19 48.07
CA LYS A 173 19.30 5.69 49.25
C LYS A 173 19.75 4.27 49.63
N ILE A 174 20.03 3.42 48.64
CA ILE A 174 20.56 2.08 48.85
C ILE A 174 21.93 2.18 49.52
N ASP A 175 22.85 2.99 48.96
CA ASP A 175 24.18 3.23 49.53
C ASP A 175 24.09 3.70 51.00
N ALA A 176 23.20 4.67 51.28
CA ALA A 176 23.01 5.18 52.64
C ALA A 176 22.48 4.11 53.63
N VAL A 177 21.60 3.22 53.16
CA VAL A 177 21.09 2.11 53.97
C VAL A 177 22.18 1.06 54.21
N GLU A 178 22.97 0.74 53.18
CA GLU A 178 24.11 -0.18 53.27
C GLU A 178 25.13 0.33 54.30
N ASP A 179 25.53 1.59 54.22
CA ASP A 179 26.43 2.24 55.18
C ASP A 179 25.86 2.21 56.60
N ASN A 180 24.56 2.48 56.77
CA ASN A 180 23.93 2.44 58.10
C ASN A 180 23.94 1.03 58.70
N LEU A 181 23.68 0.01 57.87
CA LEU A 181 23.70 -1.38 58.30
C LEU A 181 25.12 -1.83 58.66
N ASN A 182 26.11 -1.51 57.83
CA ASN A 182 27.52 -1.79 58.11
C ASN A 182 27.96 -1.17 59.44
N ASN A 183 27.67 0.11 59.67
CA ASN A 183 27.98 0.78 60.94
C ASN A 183 27.30 0.14 62.16
N LYS A 184 26.04 -0.28 62.03
CA LYS A 184 25.32 -1.00 63.11
C LYS A 184 25.93 -2.36 63.39
N ILE A 185 26.32 -3.09 62.35
CA ILE A 185 26.99 -4.38 62.46
C ILE A 185 28.34 -4.21 63.18
N ASP A 186 29.18 -3.27 62.75
CA ASP A 186 30.47 -2.97 63.36
C ASP A 186 30.32 -2.58 64.84
N THR A 187 29.34 -1.73 65.15
CA THR A 187 29.05 -1.34 66.53
C THR A 187 28.68 -2.54 67.40
N LYS A 188 27.82 -3.44 66.88
CA LYS A 188 27.42 -4.64 67.61
C LYS A 188 28.55 -5.64 67.77
N PHE A 189 29.43 -5.75 66.78
CA PHE A 189 30.63 -6.57 66.87
C PHE A 189 31.57 -6.05 67.95
N ASN A 190 31.87 -4.74 67.96
CA ASN A 190 32.70 -4.11 68.99
C ASN A 190 32.11 -4.23 70.41
N GLU A 191 30.79 -4.10 70.56
CA GLU A 191 30.10 -4.33 71.83
C GLU A 191 30.26 -5.78 72.33
N LEU A 192 30.20 -6.75 71.41
CA LEU A 192 30.40 -8.17 71.73
C LEU A 192 31.85 -8.45 72.11
N ASP A 193 32.82 -7.96 71.33
CA ASP A 193 34.24 -8.09 71.63
C ASP A 193 34.57 -7.53 73.02
N THR A 194 34.08 -6.33 73.34
CA THR A 194 34.28 -5.72 74.67
C THR A 194 33.69 -6.56 75.80
N LYS A 195 32.50 -7.16 75.59
CA LYS A 195 31.88 -8.05 76.59
C LYS A 195 32.69 -9.33 76.76
N ILE A 196 33.19 -9.90 75.66
CA ILE A 196 34.05 -11.09 75.67
C ILE A 196 35.33 -10.79 76.45
N ASP A 197 36.04 -9.70 76.13
CA ASP A 197 37.26 -9.27 76.82
C ASP A 197 37.02 -9.06 78.32
N THR A 198 35.91 -8.41 78.68
CA THR A 198 35.54 -8.21 80.09
C THR A 198 35.34 -9.55 80.80
N LYS A 199 34.68 -10.53 80.18
CA LYS A 199 34.48 -11.86 80.76
C LYS A 199 35.77 -12.68 80.84
N PHE A 200 36.68 -12.55 79.88
CA PHE A 200 38.00 -13.13 79.99
C PHE A 200 38.78 -12.54 81.16
N ASN A 201 38.83 -11.22 81.32
CA ASN A 201 39.51 -10.56 82.44
C ASN A 201 38.93 -10.94 83.81
N GLU A 202 37.59 -11.02 83.93
CA GLU A 202 36.92 -11.52 85.14
C GLU A 202 37.33 -12.96 85.46
N LEU A 203 37.44 -13.81 84.44
CA LEU A 203 37.84 -15.21 84.58
C LEU A 203 39.31 -15.33 84.99
N ASP A 204 40.21 -14.57 84.36
CA ASP A 204 41.62 -14.51 84.71
C ASP A 204 41.81 -14.09 86.17
N THR A 205 41.08 -13.07 86.63
CA THR A 205 41.09 -12.64 88.04
C THR A 205 40.65 -13.74 88.99
N LYS A 206 39.58 -14.48 88.63
CA LYS A 206 39.12 -15.64 89.43
C LYS A 206 40.16 -16.75 89.47
N ILE A 207 40.81 -17.03 88.35
CA ILE A 207 41.89 -18.03 88.26
C ILE A 207 43.06 -17.63 89.15
N ASP A 208 43.47 -16.36 89.15
CA ASP A 208 44.57 -15.88 89.99
C ASP A 208 44.23 -15.92 91.48
N ASN A 209 42.99 -15.59 91.86
CA ASN A 209 42.52 -15.76 93.24
C ASN A 209 42.60 -17.23 93.69
N VAL A 210 42.11 -18.16 92.87
CA VAL A 210 42.20 -19.61 93.17
C VAL A 210 43.66 -20.06 93.25
N ARG A 211 44.54 -19.59 92.35
CA ARG A 211 45.98 -19.88 92.42
C ARG A 211 46.59 -19.39 93.74
N ASN A 212 46.20 -18.21 94.22
CA ASN A 212 46.66 -17.66 95.48
C ASN A 212 46.15 -18.47 96.69
N GLU A 213 44.86 -18.82 96.71
CA GLU A 213 44.28 -19.69 97.76
C GLU A 213 44.99 -21.04 97.81
N VAL A 214 45.21 -21.69 96.67
CA VAL A 214 45.96 -22.96 96.58
C VAL A 214 47.40 -22.81 97.08
N SER A 215 48.05 -21.68 96.80
CA SER A 215 49.40 -21.38 97.30
C SER A 215 49.45 -21.24 98.82
N LEU A 216 48.47 -20.55 99.41
CA LEU A 216 48.32 -20.44 100.86
C LEU A 216 48.09 -21.81 101.51
N VAL A 217 47.15 -22.60 100.97
CA VAL A 217 46.89 -23.97 101.44
C VAL A 217 48.15 -24.83 101.34
N ARG A 218 48.93 -24.72 100.26
CA ARG A 218 50.22 -25.41 100.11
C ARG A 218 51.21 -25.00 101.20
N LYS A 219 51.29 -23.71 101.55
CA LYS A 219 52.15 -23.20 102.63
C LYS A 219 51.71 -23.70 104.00
N ASP A 220 50.41 -23.67 104.28
CA ASP A 220 49.84 -24.18 105.54
C ASP A 220 50.10 -25.68 105.69
N MET A 221 49.96 -26.47 104.61
CA MET A 221 50.33 -27.89 104.61
C MET A 221 51.83 -28.11 104.87
N GLU A 222 52.71 -27.29 104.29
CA GLU A 222 54.16 -27.38 104.53
C GLU A 222 54.51 -27.06 106.00
N ILE A 223 53.91 -26.03 106.58
CA ILE A 223 54.05 -25.67 108.00
C ILE A 223 53.55 -26.83 108.88
N ASN A 224 52.36 -27.35 108.61
CA ASN A 224 51.80 -28.48 109.34
C ASN A 224 52.68 -29.72 109.24
N ARG A 225 53.28 -29.99 108.07
CA ARG A 225 54.24 -31.10 107.89
C ARG A 225 55.46 -30.91 108.79
N VAL A 226 56.09 -29.73 108.76
CA VAL A 226 57.28 -29.42 109.59
C VAL A 226 56.96 -29.47 111.09
N GLU A 227 55.80 -28.97 111.51
CA GLU A 227 55.37 -29.04 112.91
C GLU A 227 55.13 -30.49 113.35
N LEU A 228 54.52 -31.31 112.50
CA LEU A 228 54.33 -32.74 112.75
C LEU A 228 55.66 -33.48 112.84
N ASP A 229 56.58 -33.23 111.92
CA ASP A 229 57.95 -33.79 111.94
C ASP A 229 58.66 -33.40 113.25
N SER A 230 58.57 -32.12 113.67
CA SER A 230 59.16 -31.65 114.94
C SER A 230 58.52 -32.30 116.18
N LYS A 231 57.20 -32.47 116.20
CA LYS A 231 56.50 -33.19 117.29
C LYS A 231 56.92 -34.66 117.34
N LEU A 232 57.01 -35.33 116.18
CA LEU A 232 57.49 -36.71 116.07
C LEU A 232 58.93 -36.84 116.59
N ASP A 233 59.84 -35.95 116.19
CA ASP A 233 61.21 -35.91 116.68
C ASP A 233 61.28 -35.72 118.20
N LYS A 234 60.47 -34.80 118.74
CA LYS A 234 60.37 -34.57 120.18
C LYS A 234 59.87 -35.81 120.92
N THR A 235 58.77 -36.42 120.48
CA THR A 235 58.23 -37.64 121.09
C THR A 235 59.21 -38.80 120.99
N ALA A 236 59.89 -38.98 119.85
CA ALA A 236 60.94 -39.98 119.70
C ALA A 236 62.10 -39.74 120.68
N SER A 237 62.49 -38.47 120.90
CA SER A 237 63.54 -38.10 121.86
C SER A 237 63.13 -38.33 123.32
N GLU A 238 61.88 -38.00 123.70
CA GLU A 238 61.31 -38.23 125.04
C GLU A 238 61.13 -39.72 125.35
N PHE A 239 60.69 -40.51 124.36
CA PHE A 239 60.62 -41.96 124.48
C PHE A 239 62.02 -42.56 124.66
N LYS A 240 63.00 -42.11 123.86
CA LYS A 240 64.40 -42.56 123.97
C LYS A 240 65.02 -42.17 125.32
N SER A 241 64.77 -40.97 125.84
CA SER A 241 65.26 -40.55 127.16
C SER A 241 64.58 -41.34 128.30
N THR A 242 63.27 -41.60 128.19
CA THR A 242 62.51 -42.41 129.15
C THR A 242 62.99 -43.86 129.16
N LEU A 243 63.23 -44.48 128.00
CA LEU A 243 63.84 -45.80 127.90
C LEU A 243 65.26 -45.83 128.50
N ARG A 244 66.07 -44.77 128.27
CA ARG A 244 67.39 -44.66 128.92
C ARG A 244 67.26 -44.56 130.43
N LEU A 245 66.31 -43.80 130.95
CA LEU A 245 66.07 -43.63 132.39
C LEU A 245 65.54 -44.92 133.03
N HIS A 246 64.57 -45.58 132.40
CA HIS A 246 64.10 -46.90 132.82
C HIS A 246 65.21 -47.94 132.74
N GLY A 247 66.00 -47.96 131.65
CA GLY A 247 67.17 -48.82 131.53
C GLY A 247 68.19 -48.56 132.65
N TRP A 248 68.40 -47.30 133.02
CA TRP A 248 69.23 -46.90 134.16
C TRP A 248 68.63 -47.36 135.49
N MET A 249 67.33 -47.14 135.74
CA MET A 249 66.62 -47.58 136.95
C MET A 249 66.56 -49.11 137.08
N PHE A 250 66.30 -49.84 136.01
CA PHE A 250 66.38 -51.30 136.00
C PHE A 250 67.81 -51.74 136.30
N GLY A 251 68.81 -51.08 135.72
CA GLY A 251 70.21 -51.29 136.08
C GLY A 251 70.48 -51.12 137.57
N THR A 252 70.01 -50.02 138.19
CA THR A 252 70.19 -49.78 139.63
C THR A 252 69.43 -50.80 140.48
N ILE A 253 68.17 -51.10 140.15
CA ILE A 253 67.36 -52.12 140.83
C ILE A 253 68.03 -53.50 140.73
N ILE A 254 68.54 -53.89 139.57
CA ILE A 254 69.28 -55.14 139.38
C ILE A 254 70.53 -55.13 140.27
N THR A 255 71.34 -54.06 140.27
CA THR A 255 72.53 -53.98 141.14
C THR A 255 72.19 -54.01 142.63
N LEU A 256 71.10 -53.38 143.05
CA LEU A 256 70.66 -53.35 144.46
C LEU A 256 70.16 -54.73 144.90
N ASN A 257 69.36 -55.41 144.07
CA ASN A 257 68.88 -56.77 144.34
C ASN A 257 70.04 -57.78 144.36
N ILE A 258 70.99 -57.68 143.43
CA ILE A 258 72.23 -58.49 143.47
C ILE A 258 73.02 -58.20 144.75
N GLY A 259 73.18 -56.92 145.12
CA GLY A 259 73.88 -56.50 146.34
C GLY A 259 73.21 -57.02 147.62
N ILE A 260 71.88 -56.93 147.73
CA ILE A 260 71.11 -57.47 148.85
C ILE A 260 71.20 -59.00 148.88
N PHE A 261 71.12 -59.68 147.74
CA PHE A 261 71.25 -61.13 147.67
C PHE A 261 72.64 -61.58 148.13
N LEU A 262 73.71 -60.85 147.77
CA LEU A 262 75.08 -61.11 148.22
C LEU A 262 75.27 -60.82 149.72
N THR A 263 74.71 -59.72 150.26
CA THR A 263 74.82 -59.41 151.70
C THR A 263 73.99 -60.37 152.55
N LEU A 264 72.78 -60.75 152.12
CA LEU A 264 71.99 -61.80 152.75
C LEU A 264 72.71 -63.14 152.69
N MET A 265 73.31 -63.50 151.55
CA MET A 265 74.20 -64.68 151.47
C MET A 265 75.32 -64.60 152.49
N SER A 266 75.96 -63.44 152.64
CA SER A 266 77.05 -63.24 153.61
C SER A 266 76.57 -63.28 155.07
N ILE A 267 75.36 -62.80 155.38
CA ILE A 267 74.74 -62.86 156.71
C ILE A 267 74.33 -64.30 157.04
N VAL A 268 73.70 -65.01 156.10
CA VAL A 268 73.39 -66.45 156.23
C VAL A 268 74.67 -67.24 156.45
N TYR A 269 75.75 -66.92 155.71
CA TYR A 269 77.06 -67.54 155.90
C TYR A 269 77.67 -67.22 157.28
N SER A 270 77.47 -66.00 157.80
CA SER A 270 77.93 -65.58 159.13
C SER A 270 77.10 -66.16 160.29
N LEU A 271 75.83 -66.49 160.06
CA LEU A 271 74.92 -67.10 161.05
C LEU A 271 75.01 -68.62 161.08
N LEU A 272 75.37 -69.27 159.98
CA LEU A 272 75.56 -70.72 159.89
C LEU A 272 76.93 -71.21 160.42
N ASN A 273 77.82 -70.29 160.83
CA ASN A 273 79.16 -70.63 161.34
C ASN A 273 79.33 -70.38 162.85
N LYS A 274 78.27 -70.60 163.62
CA LYS A 274 78.34 -70.89 165.06
C LYS A 274 77.55 -72.15 165.39
#